data_AF-A0A5Z1HKA3-F1
#
_entry.id   AF-A0A5Z1HKA3-F1
#
_cell.length_a   1.000
_cell.length_b   1.000
_cell.length_c   1.000
_cell.angle_alpha   90.00
_cell.angle_beta   90.00
_cell.angle_gamma   90.00
#
_symmetry.space_group_name_H-M   'P 1'
#
loop_
_entity.id
_entity.type
_entity.pdbx_description
1 polymer ?
#
loop_
_entity_poly.entity_id
_entity_poly.type
_entity_poly.pdbx_seq_one_letter_code
_entity_poly.pdbx_strand_id
1 'polypeptide(L)'
;NLSDTAIIVSTGPSLTKQLPLLKKYASKATIFCADSSYPILAKHGIKPDYVCMLERTELTAEFFNHDFGEFDKDIVFVCAGVVHPKAIEYLKGKTFIITQKVLAFPYYINLKDFSYAAVGFSVAHTLSYLATYLSHKNIIFIGQDLAYAENGNSHPDDYQNSANYESQMYEHILTTAYGGNGKVETHSIWLLFKNWFENEMIPNTRKMGITTYNCTEGGARIEGTIEKPFLWA
;
A
#
# COMPACT_ATOMS: atom_id res chain seq x y z
N ASN A 1 3.52 -8.84 -20.55
CA ASN A 1 4.72 -8.04 -20.25
C ASN A 1 4.82 -7.84 -18.75
N LEU A 2 6.03 -7.68 -18.18
CA LEU A 2 6.23 -7.33 -16.76
C LEU A 2 5.32 -6.15 -16.32
N SER A 3 5.08 -5.22 -17.24
CA SER A 3 4.24 -4.02 -17.07
C SER A 3 2.73 -4.26 -17.00
N ASP A 4 2.24 -5.49 -17.21
CA ASP A 4 0.78 -5.73 -17.22
C ASP A 4 0.22 -5.94 -15.81
N THR A 5 1.04 -6.33 -14.84
CA THR A 5 0.59 -6.66 -13.48
C THR A 5 1.31 -5.81 -12.44
N ALA A 6 0.54 -5.13 -11.60
CA ALA A 6 1.02 -4.43 -10.41
C ALA A 6 0.69 -5.24 -9.15
N ILE A 7 1.66 -5.39 -8.26
CA ILE A 7 1.45 -5.93 -6.91
C ILE A 7 1.55 -4.76 -5.94
N ILE A 8 0.46 -4.49 -5.23
CA ILE A 8 0.36 -3.50 -4.17
C ILE A 8 0.65 -4.20 -2.84
N VAL A 9 1.76 -3.83 -2.23
CA VAL A 9 2.24 -4.36 -0.95
C VAL A 9 1.91 -3.38 0.16
N SER A 10 0.93 -3.76 0.98
CA SER A 10 0.54 -3.03 2.18
C SER A 10 1.06 -3.73 3.44
N THR A 11 0.96 -3.04 4.59
CA THR A 11 1.62 -3.47 5.84
C THR A 11 0.64 -4.12 6.83
N GLY A 12 -0.32 -4.88 6.34
CA GLY A 12 -1.23 -5.67 7.16
C GLY A 12 -0.63 -7.03 7.56
N PRO A 13 -1.17 -7.69 8.60
CA PRO A 13 -0.58 -8.90 9.18
C PRO A 13 -0.37 -10.06 8.21
N SER A 14 -1.16 -10.16 7.13
CA SER A 14 -1.00 -11.20 6.12
C SER A 14 0.27 -11.09 5.29
N LEU A 15 0.98 -9.95 5.32
CA LEU A 15 2.15 -9.73 4.48
C LEU A 15 3.24 -10.81 4.71
N THR A 16 3.52 -11.15 5.97
CA THR A 16 4.64 -12.06 6.33
C THR A 16 4.58 -13.39 5.57
N LYS A 17 3.39 -14.02 5.47
CA LYS A 17 3.24 -15.30 4.77
C LYS A 17 3.40 -15.19 3.25
N GLN A 18 3.27 -13.97 2.69
CA GLN A 18 3.34 -13.72 1.24
C GLN A 18 4.76 -13.37 0.76
N LEU A 19 5.65 -12.94 1.66
CA LEU A 19 7.02 -12.53 1.33
C LEU A 19 7.84 -13.59 0.57
N PRO A 20 7.84 -14.89 0.94
CA PRO A 20 8.60 -15.90 0.20
C PRO A 20 8.17 -16.02 -1.26
N LEU A 21 6.87 -15.92 -1.51
CA LEU A 21 6.31 -16.02 -2.85
C LEU A 21 6.54 -14.73 -3.66
N LEU A 22 6.39 -13.57 -3.02
CA LEU A 22 6.69 -12.27 -3.62
C LEU A 22 8.14 -12.24 -4.10
N LYS A 23 9.08 -12.72 -3.28
CA LYS A 23 10.50 -12.81 -3.65
C LYS A 23 10.73 -13.68 -4.89
N LYS A 24 10.01 -14.79 -5.01
CA LYS A 24 10.10 -15.71 -6.16
C LYS A 24 9.62 -15.06 -7.46
N TYR A 25 8.60 -14.19 -7.39
CA TYR A 25 7.96 -13.61 -8.58
C TYR A 25 8.19 -12.10 -8.75
N ALA A 26 9.08 -11.50 -7.98
CA ALA A 26 9.38 -10.07 -8.06
C ALA A 26 9.79 -9.60 -9.47
N SER A 27 10.39 -10.48 -10.28
CA SER A 27 10.77 -10.19 -11.67
C SER A 27 9.65 -10.39 -12.70
N LYS A 28 8.39 -10.58 -12.28
CA LYS A 28 7.25 -10.85 -13.16
C LYS A 28 6.16 -9.77 -13.13
N ALA A 29 6.21 -8.88 -12.15
CA ALA A 29 5.24 -7.83 -11.93
C ALA A 29 5.95 -6.58 -11.40
N THR A 30 5.32 -5.42 -11.58
CA THR A 30 5.79 -4.18 -10.95
C THR A 30 5.33 -4.14 -9.49
N ILE A 31 6.26 -3.93 -8.57
CA ILE A 31 6.01 -3.91 -7.13
C ILE A 31 5.86 -2.47 -6.65
N PHE A 32 4.70 -2.19 -6.08
CA PHE A 32 4.36 -0.94 -5.42
C PHE A 32 4.24 -1.23 -3.93
N CYS A 33 5.04 -0.63 -3.06
CA CYS A 33 4.90 -0.83 -1.62
C CYS A 33 4.60 0.45 -0.85
N ALA A 34 3.92 0.29 0.29
CA ALA A 34 3.78 1.36 1.25
C ALA A 34 5.13 1.68 1.88
N ASP A 35 5.33 2.94 2.27
CA ASP A 35 6.44 3.40 3.11
C ASP A 35 6.73 2.46 4.29
N SER A 36 5.71 2.03 5.02
CA SER A 36 5.81 1.10 6.14
C SER A 36 6.19 -0.34 5.74
N SER A 37 5.93 -0.74 4.50
CA SER A 37 6.34 -2.05 3.95
C SER A 37 7.77 -2.04 3.41
N TYR A 38 8.32 -0.86 3.08
CA TYR A 38 9.65 -0.74 2.49
C TYR A 38 10.77 -1.34 3.37
N PRO A 39 10.87 -1.06 4.68
CA PRO A 39 11.88 -1.69 5.54
C PRO A 39 11.70 -3.21 5.64
N ILE A 40 10.45 -3.71 5.62
CA ILE A 40 10.15 -5.14 5.64
C ILE A 40 10.66 -5.79 4.35
N LEU A 41 10.33 -5.21 3.19
CA LEU A 41 10.78 -5.73 1.91
C LEU A 41 12.31 -5.72 1.78
N ALA A 42 12.97 -4.66 2.25
CA ALA A 42 14.44 -4.58 2.29
C ALA A 42 15.06 -5.69 3.15
N LYS A 43 14.52 -5.91 4.35
CA LYS A 43 14.95 -7.00 5.26
C LYS A 43 14.87 -8.38 4.59
N HIS A 44 13.86 -8.60 3.74
CA HIS A 44 13.66 -9.86 3.02
C HIS A 44 14.35 -9.91 1.65
N GLY A 45 15.07 -8.85 1.25
CA GLY A 45 15.76 -8.75 -0.02
C GLY A 45 14.82 -8.75 -1.22
N ILE A 46 13.69 -8.04 -1.11
CA ILE A 46 12.69 -7.87 -2.17
C ILE A 46 12.69 -6.40 -2.57
N LYS A 47 13.22 -6.07 -3.75
CA LYS A 47 13.28 -4.68 -4.20
C LYS A 47 11.94 -4.23 -4.80
N PRO A 48 11.26 -3.20 -4.24
CA PRO A 48 10.10 -2.62 -4.89
C PRO A 48 10.52 -1.72 -6.06
N ASP A 49 9.63 -1.49 -7.02
CA ASP A 49 9.84 -0.50 -8.08
C ASP A 49 9.40 0.90 -7.63
N TYR A 50 8.30 0.96 -6.87
CA TYR A 50 7.74 2.20 -6.34
C TYR A 50 7.48 2.10 -4.84
N VAL A 51 7.83 3.16 -4.11
CA VAL A 51 7.52 3.32 -2.68
C VAL A 51 6.73 4.61 -2.51
N CYS A 52 5.49 4.53 -2.00
CA CYS A 52 4.70 5.74 -1.77
C CYS A 52 4.67 6.13 -0.28
N MET A 53 4.65 7.44 -0.03
CA MET A 53 4.41 8.01 1.31
C MET A 53 3.33 9.08 1.24
N LEU A 54 2.39 9.02 2.18
CA LEU A 54 1.27 9.96 2.29
C LEU A 54 1.31 10.77 3.59
N GLU A 55 1.86 10.19 4.65
CA GLU A 55 1.72 10.67 6.01
C GLU A 55 2.68 11.81 6.36
N ARG A 56 2.27 12.64 7.32
CA ARG A 56 2.94 13.91 7.67
C ARG A 56 3.61 13.89 9.05
N THR A 57 3.80 12.71 9.61
CA THR A 57 4.36 12.54 10.95
C THR A 57 5.85 12.21 10.88
N GLU A 58 6.59 12.58 11.92
CA GLU A 58 7.99 12.17 12.06
C GLU A 58 8.13 10.65 12.12
N LEU A 59 7.25 9.96 12.86
CA LEU A 59 7.23 8.50 12.98
C LEU A 59 7.17 7.78 11.62
N THR A 60 6.41 8.30 10.66
CA THR A 60 6.31 7.72 9.32
C THR A 60 7.52 8.06 8.45
N ALA A 61 8.13 9.25 8.63
CA ALA A 61 9.38 9.59 7.96
C ALA A 61 10.55 8.66 8.34
N GLU A 62 10.55 8.13 9.56
CA GLU A 62 11.58 7.19 10.03
C GLU A 62 11.58 5.85 9.26
N PHE A 63 10.56 5.54 8.45
CA PHE A 63 10.61 4.42 7.50
C PHE A 63 11.63 4.63 6.38
N PHE A 64 12.03 5.87 6.10
CA PHE A 64 13.08 6.20 5.14
C PHE A 64 14.45 6.44 5.78
N ASN A 65 14.53 6.46 7.12
CA ASN A 65 15.79 6.64 7.86
C ASN A 65 16.61 5.35 7.89
N HIS A 66 16.89 4.80 6.72
CA HIS A 66 17.69 3.60 6.50
C HIS A 66 18.63 3.82 5.33
N ASP A 67 19.87 3.35 5.49
CA ASP A 67 20.83 3.24 4.41
C ASP A 67 20.86 1.78 3.93
N PHE A 68 20.15 1.50 2.82
CA PHE A 68 20.18 0.20 2.17
C PHE A 68 21.16 0.15 0.97
N GLY A 69 21.93 1.22 0.74
CA GLY A 69 22.94 1.30 -0.33
C GLY A 69 22.39 0.94 -1.71
N GLU A 70 23.06 0.01 -2.40
CA GLU A 70 22.69 -0.42 -3.76
C GLU A 70 21.29 -1.03 -3.88
N PHE A 71 20.66 -1.44 -2.76
CA PHE A 71 19.28 -1.91 -2.78
C PHE A 71 18.32 -0.83 -3.28
N ASP A 72 18.57 0.44 -2.94
CA ASP A 72 17.70 1.56 -3.30
C ASP A 72 17.83 2.01 -4.75
N LYS A 73 18.78 1.43 -5.48
CA LYS A 73 19.01 1.75 -6.87
C LYS A 73 17.79 1.40 -7.73
N ASP A 74 17.37 2.37 -8.53
CA ASP A 74 16.22 2.32 -9.43
C ASP A 74 14.85 2.24 -8.72
N ILE A 75 14.79 2.38 -7.40
CA ILE A 75 13.53 2.57 -6.68
C ILE A 75 13.05 4.00 -6.88
N VAL A 76 11.78 4.19 -7.27
CA VAL A 76 11.16 5.51 -7.36
C VAL A 76 10.30 5.76 -6.11
N PHE A 77 10.73 6.68 -5.27
CA PHE A 77 9.97 7.13 -4.11
C PHE A 77 8.96 8.21 -4.52
N VAL A 78 7.68 8.03 -4.25
CA VAL A 78 6.60 8.95 -4.60
C VAL A 78 5.95 9.50 -3.33
N CYS A 79 6.28 10.75 -3.00
CA CYS A 79 5.84 11.39 -1.77
C CYS A 79 4.74 12.41 -2.04
N ALA A 80 3.68 12.41 -1.23
CA ALA A 80 2.73 13.51 -1.24
C ALA A 80 3.40 14.82 -0.82
N GLY A 81 2.98 15.96 -1.36
CA GLY A 81 3.52 17.29 -1.04
C GLY A 81 3.28 17.77 0.40
N VAL A 82 2.71 16.91 1.25
CA VAL A 82 2.40 17.18 2.65
C VAL A 82 3.20 16.29 3.62
N VAL A 83 4.11 15.45 3.11
CA VAL A 83 4.90 14.55 3.96
C VAL A 83 5.83 15.34 4.90
N HIS A 84 6.25 14.69 5.98
CA HIS A 84 7.14 15.31 6.95
C HIS A 84 8.50 15.66 6.31
N PRO A 85 9.12 16.83 6.59
CA PRO A 85 10.37 17.26 5.94
C PRO A 85 11.53 16.27 6.06
N LYS A 86 11.63 15.54 7.17
CA LYS A 86 12.64 14.47 7.36
C LYS A 86 12.59 13.41 6.26
N ALA A 87 11.41 13.06 5.74
CA ALA A 87 11.30 12.09 4.65
C ALA A 87 12.06 12.58 3.41
N ILE A 88 11.95 13.87 3.10
CA ILE A 88 12.70 14.49 1.98
C ILE A 88 14.20 14.53 2.27
N GLU A 89 14.58 14.76 3.53
CA GLU A 89 15.98 14.72 3.95
C GLU A 89 16.60 13.32 3.75
N TYR A 90 15.92 12.27 4.20
CA TYR A 90 16.38 10.88 4.07
C TYR A 90 16.39 10.37 2.63
N LEU A 91 15.57 10.94 1.74
CA LEU A 91 15.54 10.59 0.32
C LEU A 91 16.55 11.38 -0.52
N LYS A 92 17.36 12.28 0.06
CA LYS A 92 18.42 12.97 -0.68
C LYS A 92 19.39 11.97 -1.30
N GLY A 93 19.65 12.12 -2.59
CA GLY A 93 20.50 11.20 -3.35
C GLY A 93 19.77 9.97 -3.92
N LYS A 94 18.49 9.76 -3.56
CA LYS A 94 17.62 8.73 -4.15
C LYS A 94 16.75 9.33 -5.25
N THR A 95 16.17 8.50 -6.11
CA THR A 95 15.18 8.94 -7.10
C THR A 95 13.83 9.13 -6.41
N PHE A 96 13.42 10.38 -6.19
CA PHE A 96 12.11 10.67 -5.62
C PHE A 96 11.33 11.74 -6.39
N ILE A 97 10.02 11.65 -6.30
CA ILE A 97 9.04 12.55 -6.90
C ILE A 97 8.16 13.10 -5.79
N ILE A 98 7.94 14.42 -5.79
CA ILE A 98 6.91 15.04 -4.96
C ILE A 98 5.67 15.27 -5.83
N THR A 99 4.54 14.73 -5.40
CA THR A 99 3.24 14.86 -6.08
C THR A 99 2.23 15.60 -5.20
N GLN A 100 1.27 16.30 -5.80
CA GLN A 100 0.24 16.99 -5.05
C GLN A 100 -0.75 16.00 -4.42
N LYS A 101 -1.09 16.24 -3.15
CA LYS A 101 -2.29 15.66 -2.54
C LYS A 101 -3.50 16.40 -3.08
N VAL A 102 -4.56 15.67 -3.42
CA VAL A 102 -5.89 16.21 -3.72
C VAL A 102 -6.42 16.97 -2.50
N LEU A 103 -6.22 18.29 -2.48
CA LEU A 103 -6.59 19.22 -1.41
C LEU A 103 -7.08 20.54 -2.03
N ALA A 104 -7.96 21.26 -1.33
CA ALA A 104 -8.55 22.50 -1.82
C ALA A 104 -7.50 23.56 -2.22
N PHE A 105 -6.40 23.67 -1.47
CA PHE A 105 -5.39 24.69 -1.71
C PHE A 105 -4.58 24.48 -3.01
N PRO A 106 -3.98 23.30 -3.29
CA PRO A 106 -3.36 23.02 -4.60
C PRO A 106 -4.29 23.27 -5.79
N TYR A 107 -5.58 22.93 -5.68
CA TYR A 107 -6.56 23.23 -6.72
C TYR A 107 -6.80 24.73 -6.87
N TYR A 108 -6.93 25.45 -5.76
CA TYR A 108 -7.15 26.90 -5.74
C TYR A 108 -6.03 27.67 -6.45
N ILE A 109 -4.77 27.28 -6.22
CA ILE A 109 -3.61 27.92 -6.88
C ILE A 109 -3.29 27.33 -8.26
N ASN A 110 -4.07 26.36 -8.73
CA ASN A 110 -3.97 25.78 -10.08
C ASN A 110 -2.54 25.32 -10.44
N LEU A 111 -1.88 24.62 -9.50
CA LEU A 111 -0.55 24.03 -9.72
C LEU A 111 -0.64 22.88 -10.74
N LYS A 112 -0.58 23.22 -12.02
CA LYS A 112 -0.67 22.26 -13.14
C LYS A 112 0.60 21.47 -13.37
N ASP A 113 1.75 22.05 -13.02
CA ASP A 113 3.07 21.43 -13.26
C ASP A 113 3.34 20.24 -12.33
N PHE A 114 2.59 20.11 -11.24
CA PHE A 114 2.66 18.97 -10.35
C PHE A 114 1.39 18.14 -10.48
N SER A 115 1.52 16.92 -11.01
CA SER A 115 0.40 15.99 -11.13
C SER A 115 -0.18 15.62 -9.76
N TYR A 116 -1.49 15.38 -9.73
CA TYR A 116 -2.23 14.89 -8.57
C TYR A 116 -2.20 13.36 -8.55
N ALA A 117 -1.15 12.77 -7.99
CA ALA A 117 -1.02 11.31 -7.88
C ALA A 117 -1.25 10.79 -6.46
N ALA A 118 -1.15 11.64 -5.42
CA ALA A 118 -1.48 11.27 -4.04
C ALA A 118 -2.99 11.30 -3.78
N VAL A 119 -3.68 10.27 -4.26
CA VAL A 119 -5.15 10.13 -4.22
C VAL A 119 -5.58 9.14 -3.12
N GLY A 120 -6.77 9.38 -2.55
CA GLY A 120 -7.35 8.56 -1.48
C GLY A 120 -6.88 8.95 -0.08
N PHE A 121 -7.21 8.10 0.89
CA PHE A 121 -7.03 8.36 2.33
C PHE A 121 -5.90 7.57 3.00
N SER A 122 -5.21 6.72 2.24
CA SER A 122 -4.13 5.87 2.74
C SER A 122 -3.09 5.69 1.64
N VAL A 123 -1.87 5.28 2.02
CA VAL A 123 -0.79 5.00 1.08
C VAL A 123 -1.20 3.95 0.05
N ALA A 124 -1.94 2.92 0.46
CA ALA A 124 -2.41 1.87 -0.44
C ALA A 124 -3.39 2.36 -1.53
N HIS A 125 -4.21 3.36 -1.22
CA HIS A 125 -5.01 4.04 -2.24
C HIS A 125 -4.14 4.76 -3.27
N THR A 126 -3.09 5.45 -2.80
CA THR A 126 -2.14 6.15 -3.69
C THR A 126 -1.38 5.17 -4.58
N LEU A 127 -0.90 4.04 -4.02
CA LEU A 127 -0.25 2.97 -4.79
C LEU A 127 -1.17 2.42 -5.88
N SER A 128 -2.41 2.10 -5.51
CA SER A 128 -3.43 1.56 -6.42
C SER A 128 -3.80 2.54 -7.52
N TYR A 129 -3.92 3.83 -7.18
CA TYR A 129 -4.17 4.89 -8.15
C TYR A 129 -3.00 5.05 -9.11
N LEU A 130 -1.77 5.08 -8.61
CA LEU A 130 -0.57 5.14 -9.45
C LEU A 130 -0.48 3.95 -10.41
N ALA A 131 -0.70 2.72 -9.92
CA ALA A 131 -0.71 1.52 -10.75
C ALA A 131 -1.76 1.59 -11.87
N THR A 132 -2.96 2.11 -11.55
CA THR A 132 -4.05 2.33 -12.52
C THR A 132 -3.64 3.27 -13.65
N TYR A 133 -3.01 4.40 -13.31
CA TYR A 133 -2.61 5.42 -14.30
C TYR A 133 -1.38 5.03 -15.11
N LEU A 134 -0.53 4.15 -14.56
CA LEU A 134 0.55 3.50 -15.29
C LEU A 134 0.04 2.38 -16.22
N SER A 135 -1.29 2.25 -16.39
CA SER A 135 -1.93 1.36 -17.37
C SER A 135 -1.65 -0.14 -17.17
N HIS A 136 -1.45 -0.56 -15.91
CA HIS A 136 -1.43 -1.98 -15.57
C HIS A 136 -2.81 -2.60 -15.84
N LYS A 137 -2.84 -3.83 -16.34
CA LYS A 137 -4.08 -4.58 -16.62
C LYS A 137 -4.59 -5.35 -15.41
N ASN A 138 -3.70 -5.69 -14.49
CA ASN A 138 -4.01 -6.40 -13.25
C ASN A 138 -3.44 -5.63 -12.06
N ILE A 139 -4.23 -5.48 -11.00
CA ILE A 139 -3.79 -4.94 -9.71
C ILE A 139 -4.03 -6.01 -8.65
N ILE A 140 -2.98 -6.41 -7.93
CA ILE A 140 -3.02 -7.48 -6.95
C ILE A 140 -2.71 -6.92 -5.58
N PHE A 141 -3.58 -7.15 -4.60
CA PHE A 141 -3.37 -6.74 -3.23
C PHE A 141 -2.74 -7.87 -2.39
N ILE A 142 -1.67 -7.54 -1.68
CA ILE A 142 -1.05 -8.37 -0.64
C ILE A 142 -0.80 -7.50 0.60
N GLY A 143 -0.91 -8.10 1.80
CA GLY A 143 -0.84 -7.34 3.06
C GLY A 143 -1.92 -6.27 3.23
N GLN A 144 -2.97 -6.26 2.41
CA GLN A 144 -4.08 -5.28 2.49
C GLN A 144 -5.20 -5.81 3.39
N ASP A 145 -4.87 -6.16 4.63
CA ASP A 145 -5.81 -6.84 5.53
C ASP A 145 -7.00 -5.97 5.95
N LEU A 146 -6.76 -4.69 6.28
CA LEU A 146 -7.80 -3.79 6.85
C LEU A 146 -8.51 -4.43 8.05
N ALA A 147 -7.80 -5.26 8.80
CA ALA A 147 -8.29 -6.06 9.90
C ALA A 147 -7.11 -6.54 10.75
N TYR A 148 -7.40 -6.84 12.02
CA TYR A 148 -6.44 -7.45 12.92
C TYR A 148 -6.25 -8.93 12.58
N ALA A 149 -5.06 -9.46 12.88
CA ALA A 149 -4.84 -10.90 12.87
C ALA A 149 -5.59 -11.58 14.04
N GLU A 150 -5.72 -12.91 13.99
CA GLU A 150 -6.38 -13.69 15.04
C GLU A 150 -5.73 -13.52 16.42
N ASN A 151 -4.43 -13.23 16.46
CA ASN A 151 -3.70 -12.93 17.69
C ASN A 151 -3.82 -11.47 18.16
N GLY A 152 -4.62 -10.64 17.47
CA GLY A 152 -4.82 -9.23 17.76
C GLY A 152 -3.78 -8.28 17.15
N ASN A 153 -2.79 -8.78 16.41
CA ASN A 153 -1.79 -7.92 15.76
C ASN A 153 -2.45 -7.03 14.69
N SER A 154 -2.04 -5.77 14.62
CA SER A 154 -2.45 -4.81 13.59
C SER A 154 -1.51 -4.81 12.38
N HIS A 155 -0.26 -5.24 12.58
CA HIS A 155 0.81 -5.22 11.59
C HIS A 155 1.61 -6.53 11.62
N PRO A 156 2.44 -6.81 10.60
CA PRO A 156 3.44 -7.89 10.62
C PRO A 156 4.41 -7.80 11.79
N ASP A 157 4.95 -8.94 12.22
CA ASP A 157 5.98 -9.02 13.27
C ASP A 157 7.24 -8.20 12.93
N ASP A 158 7.54 -8.06 11.64
CA ASP A 158 8.69 -7.29 11.13
C ASP A 158 8.43 -5.77 11.03
N TYR A 159 7.26 -5.29 11.44
CA TYR A 159 6.95 -3.87 11.40
C TYR A 159 7.80 -3.06 12.40
N GLN A 160 8.42 -1.99 11.91
CA GLN A 160 9.40 -1.19 12.65
C GLN A 160 8.87 -0.61 13.98
N ASN A 161 7.55 -0.37 14.07
CA ASN A 161 6.91 0.22 15.26
C ASN A 161 6.15 -0.78 16.14
N SER A 162 6.43 -2.09 16.01
CA SER A 162 5.75 -3.23 16.67
C SER A 162 4.45 -3.69 16.01
N ALA A 163 4.27 -5.01 15.92
CA ALA A 163 3.08 -5.66 15.36
C ALA A 163 1.76 -5.23 16.01
N ASN A 164 1.80 -4.74 17.25
CA ASN A 164 0.64 -4.30 18.02
C ASN A 164 0.44 -2.77 18.05
N TYR A 165 1.16 -2.01 17.21
CA TYR A 165 1.16 -0.54 17.21
C TYR A 165 -0.24 0.08 17.30
N GLU A 166 -1.19 -0.36 16.45
CA GLU A 166 -2.57 0.18 16.41
C GLU A 166 -3.60 -0.74 17.09
N SER A 167 -3.16 -1.83 17.72
CA SER A 167 -4.05 -2.91 18.20
C SER A 167 -5.00 -2.49 19.31
N GLN A 168 -4.77 -1.36 19.98
CA GLN A 168 -5.63 -0.87 21.06
C GLN A 168 -6.01 0.61 20.86
N MET A 169 -5.71 1.19 19.69
CA MET A 169 -5.96 2.61 19.43
C MET A 169 -7.42 2.93 19.16
N TYR A 170 -8.19 1.95 18.69
CA TYR A 170 -9.57 2.12 18.23
C TYR A 170 -10.46 1.01 18.78
N GLU A 171 -11.77 1.26 18.81
CA GLU A 171 -12.76 0.23 19.11
C GLU A 171 -12.76 -0.86 18.02
N HIS A 172 -12.74 -2.12 18.45
CA HIS A 172 -12.81 -3.26 17.55
C HIS A 172 -14.25 -3.47 17.08
N ILE A 173 -14.42 -3.52 15.77
CA ILE A 173 -15.70 -3.79 15.12
C ILE A 173 -15.55 -4.98 14.18
N LEU A 174 -16.63 -5.71 13.95
CA LEU A 174 -16.62 -6.89 13.07
C LEU A 174 -16.98 -6.53 11.63
N THR A 175 -16.22 -7.07 10.69
CA THR A 175 -16.54 -7.01 9.26
C THR A 175 -16.46 -8.39 8.61
N THR A 176 -16.99 -8.54 7.41
CA THR A 176 -16.94 -9.81 6.68
C THR A 176 -15.50 -10.18 6.35
N ALA A 177 -15.11 -11.40 6.70
CA ALA A 177 -13.78 -11.92 6.44
C ALA A 177 -13.55 -12.24 4.95
N TYR A 178 -12.29 -12.22 4.53
CA TYR A 178 -11.83 -12.78 3.25
C TYR A 178 -12.48 -14.14 2.97
N GLY A 179 -12.89 -14.38 1.73
CA GLY A 179 -13.61 -15.61 1.34
C GLY A 179 -15.13 -15.53 1.57
N GLY A 180 -15.62 -14.46 2.21
CA GLY A 180 -17.05 -14.23 2.46
C GLY A 180 -17.65 -15.04 3.61
N ASN A 181 -16.85 -15.91 4.26
CA ASN A 181 -17.29 -16.77 5.35
C ASN A 181 -16.72 -16.26 6.68
N GLY A 182 -17.61 -15.94 7.62
CA GLY A 182 -17.22 -15.50 8.96
C GLY A 182 -16.94 -14.00 9.08
N LYS A 183 -16.32 -13.62 10.19
CA LYS A 183 -16.05 -12.23 10.58
C LYS A 183 -14.62 -12.09 11.07
N VAL A 184 -14.05 -10.90 10.86
CA VAL A 184 -12.75 -10.49 11.40
C VAL A 184 -12.90 -9.14 12.10
N GLU A 185 -12.06 -8.89 13.09
CA GLU A 185 -11.99 -7.62 13.80
C GLU A 185 -11.26 -6.57 12.96
N THR A 186 -11.77 -5.35 12.97
CA THR A 186 -11.25 -4.17 12.27
C THR A 186 -11.62 -2.93 13.08
N HIS A 187 -11.44 -1.73 12.53
CA HIS A 187 -11.92 -0.49 13.14
C HIS A 187 -12.44 0.49 12.08
N SER A 188 -13.05 1.59 12.53
CA SER A 188 -13.79 2.53 11.67
C SER A 188 -12.96 3.16 10.54
N ILE A 189 -11.68 3.45 10.78
CA ILE A 189 -10.78 4.03 9.77
C ILE A 189 -10.41 3.01 8.69
N TRP A 190 -10.13 1.75 9.06
CA TRP A 190 -9.92 0.69 8.07
C TRP A 190 -11.18 0.39 7.26
N LEU A 191 -12.37 0.48 7.87
CA LEU A 191 -13.63 0.41 7.11
C LEU A 191 -13.81 1.59 6.15
N LEU A 192 -13.40 2.81 6.54
CA LEU A 192 -13.37 3.95 5.63
C LEU A 192 -12.47 3.67 4.42
N PHE A 193 -11.28 3.09 4.66
CA PHE A 193 -10.36 2.72 3.57
C PHE A 193 -10.94 1.64 2.66
N LYS A 194 -11.48 0.57 3.26
CA LYS A 194 -12.20 -0.49 2.53
C LYS A 194 -13.30 0.10 1.65
N ASN A 195 -14.16 0.95 2.20
CA ASN A 195 -15.26 1.57 1.47
C ASN A 195 -14.75 2.44 0.31
N TRP A 196 -13.61 3.11 0.44
CA TRP A 196 -13.02 3.86 -0.66
C TRP A 196 -12.56 2.94 -1.80
N PHE A 197 -11.91 1.80 -1.49
CA PHE A 197 -11.58 0.81 -2.52
C PHE A 197 -12.82 0.33 -3.28
N GLU A 198 -13.87 -0.03 -2.54
CA GLU A 198 -15.10 -0.62 -3.07
C GLU A 198 -15.93 0.34 -3.92
N ASN A 199 -15.99 1.62 -3.51
CA ASN A 199 -16.88 2.60 -4.13
C ASN A 199 -16.18 3.54 -5.11
N GLU A 200 -14.86 3.75 -4.97
CA GLU A 200 -14.10 4.68 -5.83
C GLU A 200 -13.11 3.94 -6.74
N MET A 201 -12.16 3.20 -6.18
CA MET A 201 -11.07 2.61 -6.96
C MET A 201 -11.54 1.50 -7.88
N ILE A 202 -12.18 0.47 -7.32
CA ILE A 202 -12.54 -0.76 -8.05
C ILE A 202 -13.55 -0.50 -9.18
N PRO A 203 -14.59 0.35 -8.98
CA PRO A 203 -15.47 0.71 -10.08
C PRO A 203 -14.75 1.43 -11.22
N ASN A 204 -13.76 2.27 -10.90
CA ASN A 204 -12.97 3.00 -11.90
C ASN A 204 -11.98 2.09 -12.64
N THR A 205 -11.26 1.20 -11.95
CA THR A 205 -10.37 0.22 -12.60
C THR A 205 -11.15 -0.69 -13.55
N ARG A 206 -12.33 -1.16 -13.16
CA ARG A 206 -13.22 -1.96 -14.02
C ARG A 206 -13.63 -1.22 -15.30
N LYS A 207 -14.01 0.06 -15.21
CA LYS A 207 -14.33 0.89 -16.39
C LYS A 207 -13.14 1.02 -17.35
N MET A 208 -11.93 0.96 -16.82
CA MET A 208 -10.68 1.00 -17.58
C MET A 208 -10.22 -0.38 -18.08
N GLY A 209 -11.00 -1.45 -17.84
CA GLY A 209 -10.63 -2.81 -18.24
C GLY A 209 -9.54 -3.44 -17.38
N ILE A 210 -9.29 -2.89 -16.18
CA ILE A 210 -8.29 -3.36 -15.23
C ILE A 210 -8.97 -4.28 -14.22
N THR A 211 -8.37 -5.44 -13.97
CA THR A 211 -8.89 -6.41 -12.99
C THR A 211 -8.15 -6.27 -11.66
N THR A 212 -8.92 -6.12 -10.57
CA THR A 212 -8.38 -6.03 -9.21
C THR A 212 -8.55 -7.36 -8.48
N TYR A 213 -7.48 -7.88 -7.91
CA TYR A 213 -7.44 -9.14 -7.16
C TYR A 213 -7.09 -8.89 -5.70
N ASN A 214 -7.82 -9.54 -4.80
CA ASN A 214 -7.44 -9.61 -3.39
C ASN A 214 -6.75 -10.94 -3.13
N CYS A 215 -5.42 -10.89 -2.94
CA CYS A 215 -4.60 -12.07 -2.71
C CYS A 215 -4.07 -12.17 -1.28
N THR A 216 -4.60 -11.38 -0.33
CA THR A 216 -4.17 -11.37 1.08
C THR A 216 -4.35 -12.71 1.79
N GLU A 217 -5.32 -13.52 1.34
CA GLU A 217 -5.69 -14.79 1.98
C GLU A 217 -6.02 -14.59 3.47
N GLY A 218 -6.53 -13.41 3.83
CA GLY A 218 -6.72 -12.94 5.19
C GLY A 218 -7.29 -11.53 5.26
N GLY A 219 -7.72 -11.15 6.47
CA GLY A 219 -8.29 -9.83 6.73
C GLY A 219 -9.72 -9.65 6.23
N ALA A 220 -10.11 -8.39 6.05
CA ALA A 220 -11.44 -8.00 5.59
C ALA A 220 -11.63 -8.33 4.11
N ARG A 221 -12.82 -8.82 3.77
CA ARG A 221 -13.27 -8.91 2.39
C ARG A 221 -13.38 -7.51 1.79
N ILE A 222 -12.87 -7.31 0.58
CA ILE A 222 -12.99 -6.06 -0.18
C ILE A 222 -13.88 -6.33 -1.39
N GLU A 223 -15.12 -5.86 -1.34
CA GLU A 223 -16.12 -6.10 -2.37
C GLU A 223 -15.71 -5.56 -3.73
N GLY A 224 -16.00 -6.34 -4.75
CA GLY A 224 -15.64 -6.03 -6.13
C GLY A 224 -14.21 -6.44 -6.54
N THR A 225 -13.36 -6.85 -5.60
CA THR A 225 -12.14 -7.61 -5.96
C THR A 225 -12.47 -9.05 -6.32
N ILE A 226 -11.58 -9.70 -7.06
CA ILE A 226 -11.57 -11.16 -7.22
C ILE A 226 -10.63 -11.75 -6.17
N GLU A 227 -11.16 -12.53 -5.22
CA GLU A 227 -10.34 -13.21 -4.22
C GLU A 227 -9.66 -14.45 -4.80
N LYS A 228 -8.34 -14.53 -4.70
CA LYS A 228 -7.53 -15.69 -5.12
C LYS A 228 -6.36 -15.92 -4.16
N PRO A 229 -5.83 -17.15 -4.03
CA PRO A 229 -4.55 -17.37 -3.36
C PRO A 229 -3.41 -16.61 -4.05
N PHE A 230 -2.41 -16.12 -3.30
CA PHE A 230 -1.31 -15.41 -3.93
C PHE A 230 -0.47 -16.29 -4.86
N LEU A 231 -0.46 -17.62 -4.65
CA LEU A 231 0.19 -18.58 -5.56
C LEU A 231 -0.30 -18.50 -7.00
N TRP A 232 -1.52 -18.01 -7.22
CA TRP A 232 -2.09 -17.83 -8.56
C TRP A 232 -1.51 -16.61 -9.30
N ALA A 233 -0.97 -15.63 -8.56
CA ALA A 233 -0.56 -14.31 -9.06
C ALA A 233 0.71 -14.33 -9.91
#